data_AF-A0AAD9Z6S6-F1
#
_entry.id   AF-A0AAD9Z6S6-F1
#
_cell.length_a   1.000
_cell.length_b   1.000
_cell.length_c   1.000
_cell.angle_alpha   90.00
_cell.angle_beta   90.00
_cell.angle_gamma   90.00
#
_symmetry.space_group_name_H-M   'P 1'
#
loop_
_entity.id
_entity.type
_entity.pdbx_description
1 polymer ?
#
loop_
_entity_poly.entity_id
_entity_poly.type
_entity_poly.pdbx_seq_one_letter_code
_entity_poly.pdbx_strand_id
1 'polypeptide(L)'
;MSMTLTSGETAFQARSLFRSLLRQSSQFAAYNFREYAKRRTKDAFRENHDKRLGEREVQELIQRGLKELQMMKVRTLGTRRMVEGWQWE
;
A
#
# COMPACT_ATOMS: atom_id res chain seq x y z
N MET A 1 -22.66 1.21 -4.97
CA MET A 1 -22.35 1.78 -6.30
C MET A 1 -20.97 1.29 -6.70
N SER A 2 -20.88 0.34 -7.62
CA SER A 2 -19.63 -0.17 -8.18
C SER A 2 -19.21 0.73 -9.34
N MET A 3 -18.32 1.69 -9.08
CA MET A 3 -17.69 2.50 -10.13
C MET A 3 -16.72 1.62 -10.92
N THR A 4 -17.08 1.29 -12.15
CA THR A 4 -16.13 0.77 -13.14
C THR A 4 -15.25 1.93 -13.57
N LEU A 5 -14.04 2.01 -13.02
CA LEU A 5 -13.05 3.00 -13.39
C LEU A 5 -12.50 2.64 -14.77
N THR A 6 -12.34 3.64 -15.64
CA THR A 6 -11.62 3.44 -16.90
C THR A 6 -10.14 3.19 -16.61
N SER A 7 -9.43 2.43 -17.46
CA SER A 7 -8.04 2.05 -17.17
C SER A 7 -7.11 3.26 -16.95
N GLY A 8 -7.42 4.42 -17.52
CA GLY A 8 -6.71 5.68 -17.25
C GLY A 8 -6.92 6.22 -15.83
N GLU A 9 -8.14 6.13 -15.29
CA GLU A 9 -8.47 6.52 -13.92
C GLU A 9 -7.87 5.54 -12.91
N THR A 10 -7.90 4.24 -13.22
CA THR A 10 -7.30 3.18 -12.39
C THR A 10 -5.78 3.41 -12.24
N ALA A 11 -5.09 3.77 -13.34
CA ALA A 11 -3.67 4.07 -13.31
C ALA A 11 -3.34 5.36 -12.54
N PHE A 12 -4.24 6.35 -12.53
CA PHE A 12 -4.10 7.54 -11.69
C PHE A 12 -4.27 7.21 -10.20
N GLN A 13 -5.29 6.43 -9.85
CA GLN A 13 -5.53 5.99 -8.47
C GLN A 13 -4.37 5.17 -7.92
N ALA A 14 -3.85 4.20 -8.69
CA ALA A 14 -2.71 3.40 -8.28
C ALA A 14 -1.47 4.26 -7.95
N ARG A 15 -1.17 5.26 -8.78
CA ARG A 15 -0.05 6.20 -8.53
C ARG A 15 -0.28 7.09 -7.32
N SER A 16 -1.52 7.56 -7.12
CA SER A 16 -1.89 8.36 -5.94
C SER A 16 -1.77 7.55 -4.65
N LEU A 17 -2.22 6.29 -4.68
CA LEU A 17 -2.10 5.34 -3.58
C LEU A 17 -0.64 5.05 -3.25
N PHE A 18 0.19 4.76 -4.26
CA PHE A 18 1.62 4.54 -4.11
C PHE A 18 2.31 5.71 -3.39
N ARG A 19 2.07 6.94 -3.84
CA ARG A 19 2.64 8.14 -3.20
C ARG A 19 2.15 8.31 -1.77
N SER A 20 0.90 7.97 -1.49
CA SER A 20 0.33 8.06 -0.15
C SER A 20 0.94 7.04 0.82
N LEU A 21 1.14 5.80 0.37
CA LEU A 21 1.85 4.75 1.12
C LEU A 21 3.29 5.16 1.41
N LEU A 22 4.02 5.70 0.42
CA LEU A 22 5.37 6.19 0.64
C LEU A 22 5.43 7.35 1.64
N ARG A 23 4.54 8.33 1.53
CA ARG A 23 4.45 9.42 2.51
C ARG A 23 4.18 8.89 3.91
N GLN A 24 3.23 7.97 4.08
CA GLN A 24 2.93 7.38 5.38
C GLN A 24 4.12 6.58 5.94
N SER A 25 4.80 5.81 5.08
CA SER A 25 5.98 5.04 5.49
C SER A 25 7.10 5.93 6.03
N SER A 26 7.29 7.13 5.47
CA SER A 26 8.28 8.10 5.97
C SER A 26 7.94 8.71 7.33
N GLN A 27 6.68 8.68 7.76
CA GLN A 27 6.25 9.23 9.06
C GLN A 27 6.58 8.31 10.23
N PHE A 28 7.02 7.07 9.99
CA PHE A 28 7.46 6.19 11.08
C PHE A 28 8.75 6.70 11.72
N ALA A 29 8.70 6.94 13.03
CA ALA A 29 9.85 7.37 13.83
C ALA A 29 10.98 6.33 13.82
N ALA A 30 10.64 5.05 13.96
CA ALA A 30 11.59 3.95 13.95
C ALA A 30 12.07 3.62 12.53
N TYR A 31 13.39 3.70 12.32
CA TYR A 31 14.06 3.49 11.03
C TYR A 31 13.69 2.14 10.38
N ASN A 32 13.73 1.05 11.15
CA ASN A 32 13.45 -0.29 10.63
C ASN A 32 12.05 -0.40 10.03
N PHE A 33 11.04 0.18 10.68
CA PHE A 33 9.66 0.18 10.17
C PHE A 33 9.51 1.08 8.94
N ARG A 34 10.17 2.24 8.94
CA ARG A 34 10.18 3.16 7.78
C ARG A 34 10.77 2.49 6.54
N GLU A 35 11.95 1.89 6.66
CA GLU A 35 12.62 1.25 5.53
C GLU A 35 11.90 -0.04 5.10
N TYR A 36 11.39 -0.84 6.05
CA TYR A 36 10.58 -2.00 5.73
C TYR A 36 9.32 -1.63 4.94
N ALA A 37 8.55 -0.65 5.42
CA ALA A 37 7.33 -0.22 4.76
C ALA A 37 7.62 0.36 3.36
N LYS A 38 8.65 1.21 3.21
CA LYS A 38 9.07 1.73 1.90
C LYS A 38 9.45 0.61 0.94
N ARG A 39 10.27 -0.35 1.40
CA ARG A 39 10.72 -1.47 0.57
C ARG A 39 9.54 -2.33 0.14
N ARG A 40 8.68 -2.72 1.09
CA ARG A 40 7.48 -3.52 0.83
C ARG A 40 6.53 -2.85 -0.17
N THR A 41 6.28 -1.55 -0.04
CA THR A 41 5.45 -0.79 -1.00
C THR A 41 6.11 -0.77 -2.38
N LYS A 42 7.42 -0.55 -2.48
CA LYS A 42 8.11 -0.57 -3.79
C LYS A 42 8.07 -1.95 -4.43
N ASP A 43 8.34 -2.99 -3.66
CA ASP A 43 8.37 -4.37 -4.16
C ASP A 43 6.98 -4.81 -4.63
N ALA A 44 5.93 -4.51 -3.86
CA ALA A 44 4.55 -4.79 -4.25
C ALA A 44 4.15 -4.15 -5.58
N PHE A 45 4.52 -2.88 -5.79
CA PHE A 45 4.16 -2.17 -7.01
C PHE A 45 5.02 -2.59 -8.21
N ARG A 46 6.30 -2.94 -7.99
CA ARG A 46 7.16 -3.49 -9.05
C ARG A 46 6.69 -4.86 -9.51
N GLU A 47 6.40 -5.76 -8.56
CA GLU A 47 5.94 -7.11 -8.88
C GLU A 47 4.62 -7.10 -9.68
N ASN A 48 3.73 -6.15 -9.38
CA ASN A 48 2.45 -6.00 -10.07
C ASN A 48 2.53 -5.19 -11.37
N HIS A 49 3.60 -4.41 -11.58
CA HIS A 49 3.83 -3.69 -12.84
C HIS A 49 4.19 -4.64 -13.98
N ASP A 50 5.01 -5.66 -13.68
CA ASP A 50 5.49 -6.60 -14.70
C ASP A 50 4.44 -7.68 -15.04
N LYS A 51 3.41 -7.82 -14.21
CA LYS A 51 2.26 -8.69 -14.46
C LYS A 51 1.24 -7.97 -15.33
N ARG A 52 0.80 -8.59 -16.43
CA ARG A 52 -0.38 -8.16 -17.20
C ARG A 52 -1.65 -8.48 -16.42
N LEU A 53 -1.96 -7.64 -15.45
CA LEU A 53 -3.11 -7.80 -14.57
C LEU A 53 -4.42 -7.40 -15.28
N GLY A 54 -5.49 -8.13 -15.01
CA GLY A 54 -6.84 -7.77 -15.43
C GLY A 54 -7.43 -6.65 -14.56
N GLU A 55 -8.46 -5.96 -15.06
CA GLU A 55 -9.09 -4.81 -14.34
C GLU A 55 -9.58 -5.19 -12.93
N ARG A 56 -10.11 -6.41 -12.73
CA ARG A 56 -10.53 -6.91 -11.41
C ARG A 56 -9.37 -7.06 -10.43
N GLU A 57 -8.25 -7.63 -10.89
CA GLU A 57 -7.07 -7.84 -10.04
C GLU A 57 -6.47 -6.49 -9.62
N VAL A 58 -6.45 -5.51 -10.53
CA VAL A 58 -5.99 -4.15 -10.21
C VAL A 58 -6.89 -3.52 -9.14
N GLN A 59 -8.21 -3.69 -9.23
CA GLN A 59 -9.13 -3.19 -8.21
C GLN A 59 -8.89 -3.85 -6.85
N GLU A 60 -8.70 -5.17 -6.80
CA GLU A 60 -8.38 -5.89 -5.56
C GLU A 60 -7.07 -5.40 -4.93
N LEU A 61 -6.03 -5.19 -5.75
CA LEU A 61 -4.75 -4.64 -5.30
C LEU A 61 -4.88 -3.21 -4.76
N ILE A 62 -5.69 -2.37 -5.41
CA ILE A 62 -5.98 -1.01 -4.91
C ILE A 62 -6.69 -1.09 -3.56
N GLN A 63 -7.70 -1.95 -3.42
CA GLN A 63 -8.41 -2.14 -2.13
C GLN A 63 -7.47 -2.63 -1.03
N ARG A 64 -6.59 -3.60 -1.36
CA ARG A 64 -5.56 -4.07 -0.43
C ARG A 64 -4.64 -2.92 -0.01
N GLY A 65 -4.10 -2.15 -0.95
CA GLY A 65 -3.21 -1.04 -0.63
C GLY A 65 -3.89 0.07 0.18
N LEU A 66 -5.19 0.32 -0.02
CA LEU A 66 -5.97 1.24 0.81
C LEU A 66 -6.08 0.74 2.26
N LYS A 67 -6.34 -0.56 2.45
CA LYS A 67 -6.35 -1.18 3.79
C LYS A 67 -4.98 -1.08 4.46
N GLU A 68 -3.90 -1.37 3.72
CA GLU A 68 -2.53 -1.24 4.23
C GLU A 68 -2.22 0.22 4.64
N LEU A 69 -2.65 1.20 3.84
CA LEU A 69 -2.50 2.62 4.15
C LEU A 69 -3.24 3.01 5.44
N GLN A 70 -4.48 2.54 5.62
CA GLN A 70 -5.25 2.79 6.84
C GLN A 70 -4.55 2.19 8.05
N MET A 71 -4.04 0.96 7.94
CA MET A 71 -3.31 0.29 9.01
C MET A 71 -2.03 1.04 9.37
N MET A 72 -1.29 1.53 8.38
CA MET A 72 -0.10 2.36 8.63
C MET A 72 -0.47 3.68 9.32
N LYS A 73 -1.51 4.38 8.87
CA LYS A 73 -1.99 5.63 9.48
C LYS A 73 -2.35 5.48 10.95
N VAL A 74 -3.09 4.42 11.30
CA VAL A 74 -3.48 4.15 12.70
C VAL A 74 -2.28 3.79 13.58
N ARG A 75 -1.24 3.17 12.99
CA ARG A 75 -0.10 2.61 13.73
C ARG A 75 1.11 3.54 13.83
N THR A 76 1.18 4.63 13.07
CA THR A 76 2.29 5.60 13.12
C THR A 76 2.45 6.28 14.49
N LEU A 77 1.43 6.24 15.35
CA LEU A 77 1.47 6.86 16.68
C LEU A 77 1.81 5.89 17.84
N GLY A 78 1.93 4.57 17.61
CA GLY A 78 2.10 3.59 18.69
C GLY A 78 3.09 2.47 18.37
N THR A 79 4.31 2.58 18.89
CA THR A 79 5.43 1.65 18.67
C THR A 79 5.22 0.24 19.23
N ARG A 80 4.20 0.01 20.09
CA ARG A 80 4.07 -1.21 20.91
C ARG A 80 3.30 -2.37 20.27
N ARG A 81 2.59 -2.17 19.15
CA ARG A 81 1.76 -3.23 18.51
C ARG A 81 1.95 -3.33 16.99
N MET A 82 3.08 -2.89 16.45
CA MET A 82 3.39 -3.11 15.03
C MET A 82 4.09 -4.44 14.78
N VAL A 83 4.72 -5.03 15.81
CA VAL A 83 5.46 -6.31 15.71
C VAL A 83 4.49 -7.51 15.65
N GLU A 84 3.35 -7.46 16.34
CA GLU A 84 2.44 -8.61 16.47
C GLU A 84 1.43 -8.70 15.32
N GLY A 85 1.06 -7.57 14.69
CA GLY A 85 -0.02 -7.54 13.68
C GLY A 85 0.44 -7.67 12.23
N TRP A 86 1.72 -7.90 11.98
CA TRP A 86 2.31 -8.13 10.65
C TRP A 86 3.24 -9.36 10.67
N GLN A 87 3.00 -10.30 11.59
CA GLN A 87 3.63 -11.61 11.58
C GLN A 87 3.05 -12.41 10.41
N TRP A 88 3.97 -12.88 9.58
CA TRP A 88 3.76 -13.64 8.36
C TRP A 88 2.94 -14.90 8.61
N GLU A 89 1.81 -14.99 7.93
CA GLU A 89 1.40 -16.22 7.22
C GLU A 89 1.36 -15.88 5.72
#